data_AF-A0A1Q3CP82-F1
#
_entry.id   AF-A0A1Q3CP82-F1
#
_cell.length_a   1.000
_cell.length_b   1.000
_cell.length_c   1.000
_cell.angle_alpha   90.00
_cell.angle_beta   90.00
_cell.angle_gamma   90.00
#
_symmetry.space_group_name_H-M   'P 1'
#
loop_
_entity.id
_entity.type
_entity.pdbx_description
1 polymer ?
#
loop_
_entity_poly.entity_id
_entity_poly.type
_entity_poly.pdbx_seq_one_letter_code
_entity_poly.pdbx_strand_id
1 'polypeptide(L)'
;TTEDVSESQWLSDEDYCRDYLLNCLSVRLAETYSKFKTAKEIWDNLDTQFRKEEELSKSHIVDKFLDFKFHEDMEITPQVTDLENMRSKMNNENIGATDIFLVGAIIYKLPVAWHSFKTEMYRKKEQMGLDELERYIRIEDENLARNNLELVKQQQSAANAVTQPKKFPKQSKSHKSEPLKLEAKKTIDKKKKKKKSKCHNCGKWGH
;
A
#
# COMPACT_ATOMS: atom_id res chain seq x y z
N THR A 1 4.52 -51.86 -42.24
CA THR A 1 4.51 -50.63 -43.09
C THR A 1 3.77 -49.47 -42.43
N THR A 2 2.75 -49.68 -41.59
CA THR A 2 2.07 -48.61 -40.83
C THR A 2 2.83 -48.17 -39.57
N GLU A 3 3.51 -49.09 -38.87
CA GLU A 3 4.34 -48.78 -37.69
C GLU A 3 5.59 -47.94 -38.07
N ASP A 4 6.25 -48.30 -39.16
CA ASP A 4 7.46 -47.64 -39.71
C ASP A 4 7.22 -46.16 -40.11
N VAL A 5 6.02 -45.86 -40.62
CA VAL A 5 5.60 -44.48 -40.96
C VAL A 5 5.31 -43.65 -39.70
N SER A 6 4.77 -44.30 -38.64
CA SER A 6 4.49 -43.61 -37.37
C SER A 6 5.75 -43.26 -36.59
N GLU A 7 6.76 -44.12 -36.63
CA GLU A 7 8.06 -43.91 -35.97
C GLU A 7 8.87 -42.82 -36.69
N SER A 8 8.84 -42.82 -38.02
CA SER A 8 9.49 -41.78 -38.84
C SER A 8 8.89 -40.38 -38.60
N GLN A 9 7.57 -40.28 -38.45
CA GLN A 9 6.91 -39.00 -38.14
C GLN A 9 7.28 -38.51 -36.74
N TRP A 10 7.31 -39.40 -35.76
CA TRP A 10 7.67 -39.04 -34.39
C TRP A 10 9.11 -38.51 -34.27
N LEU A 11 10.07 -39.14 -34.97
CA LEU A 11 11.45 -38.67 -35.01
C LEU A 11 11.58 -37.27 -35.65
N SER A 12 10.84 -37.02 -36.74
CA SER A 12 10.79 -35.70 -37.38
C SER A 12 10.20 -34.63 -36.45
N ASP A 13 9.15 -34.96 -35.71
CA ASP A 13 8.51 -34.03 -34.78
C ASP A 13 9.42 -33.73 -33.57
N GLU A 14 10.16 -34.74 -33.08
CA GLU A 14 11.13 -34.59 -32.00
C GLU A 14 12.30 -33.68 -32.39
N ASP A 15 12.86 -33.87 -33.60
CA ASP A 15 13.93 -33.01 -34.14
C ASP A 15 13.43 -31.56 -34.29
N TYR A 16 12.21 -31.38 -34.79
CA TYR A 16 11.60 -30.05 -34.90
C TYR A 16 11.43 -29.38 -33.53
N CYS A 17 10.94 -30.11 -32.52
CA CYS A 17 10.75 -29.58 -31.18
C CYS A 17 12.08 -29.19 -30.54
N ARG A 18 13.13 -30.00 -30.76
CA ARG A 18 14.47 -29.74 -30.26
C ARG A 18 15.05 -28.47 -30.87
N ASP A 19 14.97 -28.33 -32.19
CA ASP A 19 15.50 -27.16 -32.90
C ASP A 19 14.70 -25.90 -32.55
N TYR A 20 13.38 -26.01 -32.38
CA TYR A 20 12.54 -24.92 -31.91
C TYR A 20 12.97 -24.45 -30.51
N LEU A 21 13.16 -25.36 -29.56
CA LEU A 21 13.62 -25.03 -28.21
C LEU A 21 14.97 -24.32 -28.23
N LEU A 22 15.95 -24.82 -28.99
CA LEU A 22 17.28 -24.21 -29.09
C LEU A 22 17.22 -22.80 -29.68
N ASN A 23 16.35 -22.56 -30.66
CA ASN A 23 16.17 -21.25 -31.27
C ASN A 23 15.50 -20.23 -30.33
N CYS A 24 14.74 -20.67 -29.33
CA CYS A 24 14.19 -19.79 -28.30
C CYS A 24 15.24 -19.34 -27.27
N LEU A 25 16.40 -20.00 -27.21
CA LEU A 25 17.46 -19.69 -26.25
C LEU A 25 18.42 -18.63 -26.79
N SER A 26 19.08 -17.91 -25.87
CA SER A 26 20.23 -17.08 -26.24
C SER A 26 21.35 -17.95 -26.82
N VAL A 27 22.18 -17.38 -27.70
CA VAL A 27 23.28 -18.10 -28.39
C VAL A 27 24.13 -18.94 -27.42
N ARG A 28 24.50 -18.37 -26.26
CA ARG A 28 25.31 -19.07 -25.24
C ARG A 28 24.59 -20.27 -24.61
N LEU A 29 23.28 -20.14 -24.37
CA LEU A 29 22.47 -21.24 -23.82
C LEU A 29 22.23 -22.29 -24.91
N ALA A 30 21.89 -21.89 -26.13
CA ALA A 30 21.73 -22.81 -27.25
C ALA A 30 23.00 -23.66 -27.46
N GLU A 31 24.20 -23.06 -27.45
CA GLU A 31 25.47 -23.78 -27.52
C GLU A 31 25.63 -24.79 -26.38
N THR A 32 25.33 -24.39 -25.15
CA THR A 32 25.47 -25.24 -23.95
C THR A 32 24.51 -26.43 -23.94
N TYR A 33 23.28 -26.22 -24.42
CA TYR A 33 22.20 -27.21 -24.40
C TYR A 33 22.09 -28.02 -25.70
N SER A 34 22.79 -27.62 -26.77
CA SER A 34 22.85 -28.37 -28.04
C SER A 34 23.36 -29.81 -27.90
N LYS A 35 24.11 -30.10 -26.83
CA LYS A 35 24.64 -31.43 -26.49
C LYS A 35 23.56 -32.47 -26.15
N PHE A 36 22.35 -32.03 -25.79
CA PHE A 36 21.23 -32.90 -25.50
C PHE A 36 20.54 -33.33 -26.80
N LYS A 37 20.13 -34.60 -26.87
CA LYS A 37 19.67 -35.23 -28.11
C LYS A 37 18.16 -35.08 -28.31
N THR A 38 17.43 -34.86 -27.24
CA THR A 38 15.97 -34.75 -27.27
C THR A 38 15.51 -33.38 -26.78
N ALA A 39 14.37 -32.93 -27.28
CA ALA A 39 13.67 -31.73 -26.81
C ALA A 39 13.38 -31.84 -25.31
N LYS A 40 13.00 -33.05 -24.86
CA LYS A 40 12.74 -33.35 -23.46
C LYS A 40 13.98 -33.18 -22.57
N GLU A 41 15.14 -33.70 -22.96
CA GLU A 41 16.37 -33.52 -22.18
C GLU A 41 16.76 -32.04 -22.07
N ILE A 42 16.60 -31.26 -23.14
CA ILE A 42 16.82 -29.81 -23.11
C ILE A 42 15.87 -29.16 -22.10
N TRP A 43 14.57 -29.44 -22.21
CA TRP A 43 13.56 -28.90 -21.32
C TRP A 43 13.82 -29.29 -19.85
N ASP A 44 14.04 -30.56 -19.55
CA ASP A 44 14.26 -31.06 -18.19
C ASP A 44 15.53 -30.43 -17.56
N ASN A 45 16.59 -30.21 -18.36
CA ASN A 45 17.80 -29.55 -17.87
C ASN A 45 17.62 -28.04 -17.68
N LEU A 46 16.88 -27.37 -18.57
CA LEU A 46 16.52 -25.96 -18.42
C LEU A 46 15.69 -25.79 -17.15
N ASP A 47 14.63 -26.58 -17.03
CA ASP A 47 13.74 -26.59 -15.87
C ASP A 47 14.54 -26.86 -14.59
N THR A 48 15.39 -27.88 -14.56
CA THR A 48 16.20 -28.19 -13.37
C THR A 48 17.16 -27.07 -12.97
N GLN A 49 17.82 -26.41 -13.93
CA GLN A 49 18.78 -25.34 -13.62
C GLN A 49 18.09 -24.05 -13.20
N PHE A 50 17.05 -23.64 -13.92
CA PHE A 50 16.40 -22.36 -13.68
C PHE A 50 15.31 -22.42 -12.62
N ARG A 51 14.66 -23.57 -12.39
CA ARG A 51 13.72 -23.76 -11.27
C ARG A 51 14.41 -23.63 -9.91
N LYS A 52 15.68 -24.04 -9.80
CA LYS A 52 16.51 -23.86 -8.59
C LYS A 52 16.98 -22.41 -8.40
N GLU A 53 17.07 -21.64 -9.48
CA GLU A 53 17.49 -20.24 -9.43
C GLU A 53 16.29 -19.30 -9.16
N GLU A 54 15.08 -19.69 -9.60
CA GLU A 54 13.83 -19.05 -9.18
C GLU A 54 13.40 -19.41 -7.74
N GLU A 55 13.95 -20.48 -7.17
CA GLU A 55 13.85 -20.79 -5.74
C GLU A 55 14.62 -19.71 -4.98
N LEU A 56 13.96 -18.56 -4.77
CA LEU A 56 14.46 -17.48 -3.96
C LEU A 56 14.98 -18.09 -2.66
N SER A 57 16.24 -17.81 -2.31
CA SER A 57 16.78 -18.30 -1.05
C SER A 57 15.80 -17.96 0.07
N LYS A 58 15.62 -18.86 1.03
CA LYS A 58 14.70 -18.63 2.15
C LYS A 58 14.94 -17.27 2.82
N SER A 59 16.21 -16.85 2.91
CA SER A 59 16.58 -15.51 3.39
C SER A 59 15.97 -14.38 2.55
N HIS A 60 16.01 -14.46 1.22
CA HIS A 60 15.46 -13.44 0.35
C HIS A 60 13.93 -13.34 0.42
N ILE A 61 13.24 -14.48 0.65
CA ILE A 61 11.79 -14.47 0.90
C ILE A 61 11.48 -13.75 2.21
N VAL A 62 12.26 -14.03 3.27
CA VAL A 62 12.14 -13.33 4.56
C VAL A 62 12.43 -11.84 4.39
N ASP A 63 13.50 -11.47 3.68
CA ASP A 63 13.87 -10.07 3.46
C ASP A 63 12.74 -9.31 2.75
N LYS A 64 12.17 -9.88 1.68
CA LYS A 64 11.00 -9.31 0.99
C LYS A 64 9.81 -9.09 1.93
N PHE A 65 9.51 -10.06 2.80
CA PHE A 65 8.43 -9.93 3.77
C PHE A 65 8.71 -8.82 4.79
N LEU A 66 9.95 -8.74 5.30
CA LEU A 66 10.36 -7.72 6.28
C LEU A 66 10.35 -6.31 5.67
N ASP A 67 10.81 -6.17 4.43
CA ASP A 67 10.88 -4.90 3.71
C ASP A 67 9.52 -4.42 3.18
N PHE A 68 8.51 -5.29 3.13
CA PHE A 68 7.17 -4.92 2.72
C PHE A 68 6.60 -3.80 3.61
N LYS A 69 6.07 -2.74 2.98
CA LYS A 69 5.48 -1.58 3.66
C LYS A 69 4.11 -1.31 3.10
N PHE A 70 3.17 -0.99 3.98
CA PHE A 70 1.88 -0.46 3.56
C PHE A 70 2.01 0.99 3.13
N HIS A 71 1.32 1.32 2.06
CA HIS A 71 1.24 2.66 1.49
C HIS A 71 -0.07 3.30 1.93
N GLU A 72 0.00 4.55 2.40
CA GLU A 72 -1.15 5.27 2.98
C GLU A 72 -2.11 5.86 1.95
N ASP A 73 -1.68 5.95 0.69
CA ASP A 73 -2.46 6.42 -0.47
C ASP A 73 -3.32 5.32 -1.10
N MET A 74 -3.15 4.07 -0.65
CA MET A 74 -3.92 2.90 -1.09
C MET A 74 -4.73 2.32 0.06
N GLU A 75 -5.80 1.58 -0.27
CA GLU A 75 -6.52 0.78 0.72
C GLU A 75 -5.58 -0.25 1.36
N ILE A 76 -5.70 -0.45 2.67
CA ILE A 76 -4.85 -1.40 3.40
C ILE A 76 -5.30 -2.84 3.14
N THR A 77 -6.61 -3.06 2.98
CA THR A 77 -7.19 -4.41 2.81
C THR A 77 -6.53 -5.22 1.67
N PRO A 78 -6.37 -4.71 0.43
CA PRO A 78 -5.68 -5.45 -0.63
C PRO A 78 -4.19 -5.70 -0.33
N GLN A 79 -3.53 -4.74 0.33
CA GLN A 79 -2.12 -4.87 0.70
C GLN A 79 -1.92 -5.93 1.80
N VAL A 80 -2.90 -6.11 2.70
CA VAL A 80 -2.90 -7.20 3.67
C VAL A 80 -2.89 -8.53 2.95
N THR A 81 -3.76 -8.73 1.95
CA THR A 81 -3.78 -9.93 1.11
C THR A 81 -2.42 -10.18 0.43
N ASP A 82 -1.74 -9.14 -0.06
CA ASP A 82 -0.39 -9.30 -0.61
C ASP A 82 0.61 -9.80 0.44
N LEU A 83 0.52 -9.30 1.67
CA LEU A 83 1.36 -9.75 2.78
C LEU A 83 1.04 -11.20 3.20
N GLU A 84 -0.24 -11.60 3.18
CA GLU A 84 -0.66 -13.00 3.41
C GLU A 84 -0.11 -13.95 2.35
N ASN A 85 -0.09 -13.51 1.08
CA ASN A 85 0.49 -14.26 -0.02
C ASN A 85 2.00 -14.44 0.18
N MET A 86 2.70 -13.43 0.69
CA MET A 86 4.12 -13.57 1.06
C MET A 86 4.31 -14.55 2.22
N ARG A 87 3.47 -14.49 3.25
CA ARG A 87 3.47 -15.47 4.35
C ARG A 87 3.22 -16.89 3.85
N SER A 88 2.33 -17.07 2.88
CA SER A 88 2.03 -18.37 2.27
C SER A 88 3.24 -18.92 1.53
N LYS A 89 3.95 -18.07 0.77
CA LYS A 89 5.24 -18.45 0.14
C LYS A 89 6.27 -18.87 1.18
N MET A 90 6.39 -18.14 2.29
CA MET A 90 7.29 -18.53 3.39
C MET A 90 6.95 -19.91 3.97
N ASN A 91 5.66 -20.22 4.13
CA ASN A 91 5.21 -21.51 4.66
C ASN A 91 5.43 -22.67 3.69
N ASN A 92 5.24 -22.46 2.39
CA ASN A 92 5.57 -23.45 1.36
C ASN A 92 7.06 -23.84 1.40
N GLU A 93 7.92 -22.88 1.75
CA GLU A 93 9.36 -23.07 1.95
C GLU A 93 9.74 -23.58 3.36
N ASN A 94 8.75 -23.98 4.17
CA ASN A 94 8.95 -24.48 5.54
C ASN A 94 9.66 -23.47 6.47
N ILE A 95 9.48 -22.16 6.25
CA ILE A 95 10.03 -21.11 7.15
C ILE A 95 9.19 -21.00 8.44
N GLY A 96 7.88 -21.24 8.35
CA GLY A 96 7.00 -21.38 9.51
C GLY A 96 6.58 -20.07 10.16
N ALA A 97 5.69 -19.31 9.52
CA ALA A 97 5.08 -18.10 10.05
C ALA A 97 3.65 -18.36 10.54
N THR A 98 3.41 -18.14 11.84
CA THR A 98 2.10 -18.35 12.49
C THR A 98 1.15 -17.18 12.26
N ASP A 99 -0.15 -17.38 12.52
CA ASP A 99 -1.15 -16.31 12.37
C ASP A 99 -0.90 -15.18 13.37
N ILE A 100 -0.44 -15.49 14.59
CA ILE A 100 -0.03 -14.51 15.60
C ILE A 100 1.12 -13.63 15.08
N PHE A 101 2.09 -14.24 14.39
CA PHE A 101 3.19 -13.50 13.76
C PHE A 101 2.66 -12.56 12.68
N LEU A 102 1.75 -13.05 11.81
CA LEU A 102 1.17 -12.24 10.74
C LEU A 102 0.32 -11.09 11.27
N VAL A 103 -0.54 -11.33 12.28
CA VAL A 103 -1.30 -10.30 13.00
C VAL A 103 -0.37 -9.21 13.54
N GLY A 104 0.71 -9.61 14.23
CA GLY A 104 1.71 -8.68 14.73
C GLY A 104 2.40 -7.89 13.62
N ALA A 105 2.75 -8.56 12.51
CA ALA A 105 3.39 -7.93 11.36
C ALA A 105 2.47 -6.90 10.67
N ILE A 106 1.19 -7.22 10.48
CA ILE A 106 0.20 -6.30 9.90
C ILE A 106 0.11 -5.04 10.77
N ILE A 107 -0.16 -5.20 12.07
CA ILE A 107 -0.28 -4.05 13.00
C ILE A 107 1.01 -3.22 13.00
N TYR A 108 2.17 -3.88 13.03
CA TYR A 108 3.47 -3.19 13.01
C TYR A 108 3.67 -2.35 11.74
N LYS A 109 3.33 -2.91 10.57
CA LYS A 109 3.53 -2.30 9.25
C LYS A 109 2.49 -1.22 8.89
N LEU A 110 1.40 -1.10 9.66
CA LEU A 110 0.37 -0.07 9.44
C LEU A 110 0.98 1.35 9.36
N PRO A 111 0.58 2.18 8.37
CA PRO A 111 1.11 3.53 8.18
C PRO A 111 0.83 4.47 9.35
N VAL A 112 1.44 5.66 9.33
CA VAL A 112 1.27 6.68 10.38
C VAL A 112 -0.19 7.15 10.49
N ALA A 113 -0.90 7.25 9.37
CA ALA A 113 -2.33 7.58 9.33
C ALA A 113 -3.20 6.63 10.18
N TRP A 114 -2.72 5.41 10.46
CA TRP A 114 -3.41 4.37 11.22
C TRP A 114 -2.99 4.31 12.70
N HIS A 115 -2.32 5.35 13.22
CA HIS A 115 -1.78 5.35 14.59
C HIS A 115 -2.85 5.11 15.67
N SER A 116 -4.03 5.72 15.55
CA SER A 116 -5.16 5.52 16.48
C SER A 116 -5.60 4.05 16.49
N PHE A 117 -5.76 3.46 15.32
CA PHE A 117 -6.10 2.05 15.16
C PHE A 117 -5.04 1.14 15.79
N LYS A 118 -3.75 1.36 15.49
CA LYS A 118 -2.63 0.60 16.09
C LYS A 118 -2.67 0.65 17.62
N THR A 119 -2.91 1.83 18.18
CA THR A 119 -2.98 2.05 19.64
C THR A 119 -4.12 1.24 20.25
N GLU A 120 -5.28 1.21 19.61
CA GLU A 120 -6.42 0.42 20.06
C GLU A 120 -6.15 -1.09 19.96
N MET A 121 -5.49 -1.54 18.89
CA MET A 121 -5.10 -2.95 18.75
C MET A 121 -4.15 -3.38 19.86
N TYR A 122 -3.14 -2.57 20.22
CA TYR A 122 -2.22 -2.88 21.32
C TYR A 122 -2.87 -2.83 22.71
N ARG A 123 -3.98 -2.10 22.87
CA ARG A 123 -4.70 -2.00 24.14
C ARG A 123 -5.54 -3.26 24.42
N LYS A 124 -5.98 -3.96 23.37
CA LYS A 124 -6.74 -5.21 23.50
C LYS A 124 -5.83 -6.28 24.11
N LYS A 125 -6.27 -6.85 25.25
CA LYS A 125 -5.53 -7.89 25.98
C LYS A 125 -5.79 -9.30 25.47
N GLU A 126 -6.88 -9.48 24.75
CA GLU A 126 -7.25 -10.75 24.13
C GLU A 126 -6.45 -10.95 22.84
N GLN A 127 -6.04 -12.19 22.58
CA GLN A 127 -5.39 -12.53 21.32
C GLN A 127 -6.40 -12.37 20.19
N MET A 128 -6.15 -11.39 19.32
CA MET A 128 -6.95 -11.17 18.13
C MET A 128 -6.58 -12.18 17.05
N GLY A 129 -7.59 -12.83 16.47
CA GLY A 129 -7.41 -13.68 15.29
C GLY A 129 -7.21 -12.87 14.02
N LEU A 130 -6.64 -13.49 12.98
CA LEU A 130 -6.38 -12.85 11.69
C LEU A 130 -7.67 -12.33 11.04
N ASP A 131 -8.69 -13.18 10.91
CA ASP A 131 -10.00 -12.80 10.33
C ASP A 131 -10.65 -11.61 11.06
N GLU A 132 -10.49 -11.55 12.38
CA GLU A 132 -11.04 -10.45 13.18
C GLU A 132 -10.29 -9.14 12.92
N LEU A 133 -8.96 -9.19 12.84
CA LEU A 133 -8.12 -8.04 12.48
C LEU A 133 -8.48 -7.52 11.09
N GLU A 134 -8.61 -8.41 10.10
CA GLU A 134 -8.97 -8.04 8.74
C GLU A 134 -10.33 -7.36 8.66
N ARG A 135 -11.31 -7.86 9.41
CA ARG A 135 -12.62 -7.21 9.52
C ARG A 135 -12.49 -5.78 10.06
N TYR A 136 -11.68 -5.57 11.09
CA TYR A 136 -11.45 -4.23 11.64
C TYR A 136 -10.70 -3.31 10.67
N ILE A 137 -9.72 -3.84 9.93
CA ILE A 137 -9.00 -3.09 8.89
C ILE A 137 -9.96 -2.63 7.80
N ARG A 138 -10.83 -3.51 7.30
CA ARG A 138 -11.83 -3.16 6.27
C ARG A 138 -12.74 -2.02 6.72
N ILE A 139 -13.24 -2.09 7.96
CA ILE A 139 -14.10 -1.04 8.52
C ILE A 139 -13.34 0.30 8.62
N GLU A 140 -12.08 0.26 9.01
CA GLU A 140 -11.26 1.46 9.17
C GLU A 140 -10.83 2.06 7.82
N ASP A 141 -10.56 1.25 6.80
CA ASP A 141 -10.38 1.70 5.41
C ASP A 141 -11.59 2.53 4.96
N GLU A 142 -12.81 2.00 5.15
CA GLU A 142 -14.06 2.69 4.82
C GLU A 142 -14.26 3.98 5.63
N ASN A 143 -13.87 3.98 6.91
CA ASN A 143 -13.90 5.17 7.77
C ASN A 143 -12.99 6.28 7.23
N LEU A 144 -11.75 5.93 6.89
CA LEU A 144 -10.75 6.88 6.37
C LEU A 144 -11.17 7.44 5.02
N ALA A 145 -11.67 6.59 4.12
CA ALA A 145 -12.19 7.03 2.82
C ALA A 145 -13.34 8.05 2.97
N ARG A 146 -14.29 7.80 3.89
CA ARG A 146 -15.38 8.73 4.19
C ARG A 146 -14.89 10.05 4.77
N ASN A 147 -13.98 10.00 5.73
CA ASN A 147 -13.43 11.20 6.37
C ASN A 147 -12.69 12.09 5.35
N ASN A 148 -11.90 11.46 4.46
CA ASN A 148 -11.19 12.17 3.39
C ASN A 148 -12.17 12.84 2.41
N LEU A 149 -13.25 12.15 2.02
CA LEU A 149 -14.28 12.73 1.16
C LEU A 149 -14.98 13.93 1.82
N GLU A 150 -15.26 13.84 3.12
CA GLU A 150 -15.87 14.94 3.87
C GLU A 150 -14.95 16.16 3.96
N LEU A 151 -13.65 15.94 4.22
CA LEU A 151 -12.63 16.99 4.20
C LEU A 151 -12.56 17.71 2.85
N VAL A 152 -12.59 16.96 1.74
CA VAL A 152 -12.60 17.54 0.39
C VAL A 152 -13.85 18.39 0.14
N LYS A 153 -15.04 17.91 0.56
CA LYS A 153 -16.30 18.68 0.44
C LYS A 153 -16.26 19.96 1.27
N GLN A 154 -15.69 19.93 2.47
CA GLN A 154 -15.53 21.12 3.31
C GLN A 154 -14.57 22.14 2.67
N GLN A 155 -13.47 21.69 2.08
CA GLN A 155 -12.54 22.58 1.36
C GLN A 155 -13.18 23.23 0.12
N GLN A 156 -13.96 22.47 -0.65
CA GLN A 156 -14.67 22.99 -1.82
C GLN A 156 -15.76 24.01 -1.45
N SER A 157 -16.53 23.74 -0.38
CA SER A 157 -17.55 24.69 0.08
C SER A 157 -16.94 25.99 0.63
N ALA A 158 -15.79 25.90 1.31
CA ALA A 158 -15.02 27.08 1.73
C ALA A 158 -14.48 27.89 0.53
N ALA A 159 -13.98 27.24 -0.52
CA ALA A 159 -13.52 27.91 -1.74
C ALA A 159 -14.66 28.63 -2.48
N ASN A 160 -15.82 27.97 -2.60
CA ASN A 160 -17.01 28.55 -3.22
C ASN A 160 -17.60 29.73 -2.43
N ALA A 161 -17.46 29.75 -1.10
CA ALA A 161 -17.86 30.89 -0.27
C ALA A 161 -16.97 32.13 -0.47
N VAL A 162 -15.72 31.95 -0.91
CA VAL A 162 -14.76 33.04 -1.15
C VAL A 162 -14.90 33.62 -2.57
N THR A 163 -15.38 32.84 -3.56
CA THR A 163 -15.50 33.28 -4.96
C THR A 163 -16.84 33.92 -5.32
N GLN A 164 -17.83 33.92 -4.44
CA GLN A 164 -19.07 34.68 -4.66
C GLN A 164 -18.78 36.19 -4.61
N PRO A 165 -18.88 36.95 -5.72
CA PRO A 165 -18.78 38.39 -5.65
C PRO A 165 -19.99 38.89 -4.85
N LYS A 166 -19.73 39.55 -3.71
CA LYS A 166 -20.76 40.23 -2.93
C LYS A 166 -21.46 41.25 -3.83
N LYS A 167 -22.60 40.87 -4.43
CA LYS A 167 -23.50 41.80 -5.09
C LYS A 167 -24.13 42.67 -4.01
N PHE A 168 -23.57 43.86 -3.81
CA PHE A 168 -24.20 44.92 -3.04
C PHE A 168 -25.45 45.40 -3.79
N PRO A 169 -26.66 45.31 -3.23
CA PRO A 169 -27.80 46.03 -3.77
C PRO A 169 -27.67 47.51 -3.37
N LYS A 170 -27.65 48.39 -4.36
CA LYS A 170 -27.62 49.86 -4.19
C LYS A 170 -28.90 50.32 -3.49
N GLN A 171 -28.72 51.13 -2.45
CA GLN A 171 -29.78 51.83 -1.70
C GLN A 171 -30.51 52.88 -2.56
N SER A 172 -31.82 53.04 -2.35
CA SER A 172 -32.53 54.31 -2.49
C SER A 172 -33.18 54.68 -1.14
N LYS A 173 -33.01 55.95 -0.74
CA LYS A 173 -33.41 56.56 0.55
C LYS A 173 -34.88 56.98 0.51
N SER A 174 -35.67 56.87 1.58
CA SER A 174 -35.89 57.86 2.67
C SER A 174 -37.08 57.34 3.52
N HIS A 175 -37.24 57.52 4.84
CA HIS A 175 -37.16 58.70 5.70
C HIS A 175 -36.89 58.31 7.18
N LYS A 176 -36.42 59.31 7.95
CA LYS A 176 -36.06 59.40 9.39
C LYS A 176 -37.14 58.85 10.34
N SER A 177 -36.85 58.28 11.52
CA SER A 177 -36.25 58.95 12.70
C SER A 177 -35.70 57.98 13.79
N GLU A 178 -34.60 58.39 14.44
CA GLU A 178 -33.89 57.85 15.64
C GLU A 178 -34.75 57.80 16.92
N PRO A 179 -34.42 57.04 18.00
CA PRO A 179 -33.16 57.12 18.80
C PRO A 179 -32.64 55.71 19.24
N LEU A 180 -31.54 55.43 19.96
CA LEU A 180 -30.65 56.11 20.92
C LEU A 180 -29.18 55.66 20.70
N LYS A 181 -28.24 56.56 20.99
CA LYS A 181 -26.79 56.31 21.06
C LYS A 181 -26.42 55.41 22.24
N LEU A 182 -25.76 54.29 21.94
CA LEU A 182 -24.85 53.59 22.85
C LEU A 182 -23.41 53.98 22.44
N GLU A 183 -22.80 54.92 23.15
CA GLU A 183 -21.35 55.14 23.12
C GLU A 183 -20.69 54.18 24.13
N ALA A 184 -19.48 53.66 24.00
CA ALA A 184 -18.57 53.45 22.89
C ALA A 184 -17.50 52.47 23.42
N LYS A 185 -17.12 51.42 22.66
CA LYS A 185 -15.79 50.81 22.79
C LYS A 185 -15.23 50.51 21.40
N LYS A 186 -14.35 51.39 20.94
CA LYS A 186 -13.47 51.20 19.79
C LYS A 186 -12.21 50.43 20.21
N THR A 187 -11.87 49.45 19.36
CA THR A 187 -10.54 49.09 18.82
C THR A 187 -9.39 48.74 19.76
N ILE A 188 -8.87 47.51 19.64
CA ILE A 188 -7.41 47.25 19.62
C ILE A 188 -7.08 46.12 18.64
N ASP A 189 -6.21 46.44 17.67
CA ASP A 189 -5.43 45.58 16.79
C ASP A 189 -4.90 44.28 17.41
N LYS A 190 -4.91 43.16 16.66
CA LYS A 190 -4.05 42.01 16.96
C LYS A 190 -3.31 41.49 15.73
N LYS A 191 -2.19 42.16 15.44
CA LYS A 191 -0.95 41.51 14.96
C LYS A 191 -0.66 40.30 15.86
N LYS A 192 -0.40 39.12 15.26
CA LYS A 192 0.08 37.92 15.97
C LYS A 192 1.39 38.24 16.72
N LYS A 193 1.31 38.53 18.02
CA LYS A 193 2.46 38.48 18.95
C LYS A 193 2.53 37.08 19.55
N LYS A 194 3.64 36.37 19.32
CA LYS A 194 4.00 35.12 20.00
C LYS A 194 3.90 35.35 21.52
N LYS A 195 3.05 34.58 22.22
CA LYS A 195 3.03 34.58 23.69
C LYS A 195 4.33 33.96 24.17
N LYS A 196 5.26 34.78 24.68
CA LYS A 196 6.35 34.29 25.53
C LYS A 196 5.72 33.94 26.87
N SER A 197 5.85 32.70 27.33
CA SER A 197 5.60 32.34 28.73
C SER A 197 6.92 32.40 29.52
N LYS A 198 6.81 32.59 30.84
CA LYS A 198 7.96 32.62 31.75
C LYS A 198 8.34 31.18 32.11
N CYS A 199 9.61 30.80 31.97
CA CYS A 199 10.09 29.47 32.34
C CYS A 199 9.85 29.22 33.83
N HIS A 200 9.20 28.11 34.16
CA HIS A 200 8.91 27.80 35.56
C HIS A 200 10.15 27.39 36.37
N ASN A 201 11.24 27.00 35.71
CA ASN A 201 12.47 26.55 36.36
C ASN A 201 13.50 27.69 36.56
N CYS A 202 13.58 28.67 35.65
CA CYS A 202 14.59 29.73 35.73
C CYS A 202 14.05 31.18 35.67
N GLY A 203 12.74 31.36 35.49
CA GLY A 203 12.09 32.66 35.60
C GLY A 203 12.37 33.68 34.48
N LYS A 204 13.03 33.31 33.37
CA LYS A 204 13.25 34.21 32.21
C LYS A 204 12.20 33.98 31.12
N TRP A 205 11.98 34.99 30.27
CA TRP A 205 10.96 34.96 29.20
C TRP A 205 11.57 34.60 27.83
N GLY A 206 11.02 33.58 27.16
CA GLY A 206 11.19 33.38 25.71
C GLY A 206 12.27 32.40 25.24
N HIS A 207 12.66 31.42 26.05
CA HIS A 207 13.19 30.14 25.54
C HIS A 207 12.03 29.18 25.24
#